data_AF-A0A9P1CDK9-F1
#
_entry.id   AF-A0A9P1CDK9-F1
#
_cell.length_a   1.000
_cell.length_b   1.000
_cell.length_c   1.000
_cell.angle_alpha   90.00
_cell.angle_beta   90.00
_cell.angle_gamma   90.00
#
_symmetry.space_group_name_H-M   'P 1'
#
loop_
_entity.id
_entity.type
_entity.pdbx_description
1 polymer ?
#
loop_
_entity_poly.entity_id
_entity_poly.type
_entity_poly.pdbx_seq_one_letter_code
_entity_poly.pdbx_strand_id
1 'polypeptide(L)'
;MASPSPEMVSPDMVSSQRKRRRFHNEDVTVEQVEELGILREVDPRVIAQKLIDEGKAGWEPADWRNPMENLGNLFDRYTLGQGSLPFTIDVAVVSGNFVASLKTCLSQDEYVGSYHTEPHAKQEAAKSFLRDPNVKKLFGLIPPKQGDIRHKVVLYTEEKRACEDFGVTRVVQNLIVRKRIDDVLAVFHDMGYRTDVWDFNV
;
A
#
# COMPACT_ATOMS: atom_id res chain seq x y z
N MET A 1 33.96 -65.89 21.57
CA MET A 1 34.61 -64.64 21.14
C MET A 1 34.49 -64.54 19.63
N ALA A 2 33.66 -63.62 19.15
CA ALA A 2 33.59 -63.22 17.76
C ALA A 2 33.29 -61.72 17.77
N SER A 3 34.17 -60.93 17.14
CA SER A 3 34.12 -59.47 17.09
C SER A 3 32.88 -58.97 16.34
N PRO A 4 32.29 -57.82 16.71
CA PRO A 4 31.20 -57.24 15.95
C PRO A 4 31.72 -56.59 14.66
N SER A 5 31.04 -56.86 13.54
CA SER A 5 31.27 -56.22 12.25
C SER A 5 30.79 -54.76 12.27
N PRO A 6 31.46 -53.86 11.54
CA PRO A 6 31.17 -52.43 11.56
C PRO A 6 29.78 -52.14 10.96
N GLU A 7 29.10 -51.19 11.61
CA GLU A 7 27.78 -50.67 11.30
C GLU A 7 27.61 -50.37 9.80
N MET A 8 26.66 -51.06 9.16
CA MET A 8 26.12 -50.62 7.88
C MET A 8 25.25 -49.39 8.13
N VAL A 9 25.85 -48.21 8.04
CA VAL A 9 25.12 -46.95 7.92
C VAL A 9 24.41 -46.96 6.57
N SER A 10 23.09 -47.04 6.62
CA SER A 10 22.21 -46.98 5.44
C SER A 10 22.40 -45.62 4.73
N PRO A 11 22.65 -45.57 3.40
CA PRO A 11 22.93 -44.30 2.70
C PRO A 11 21.73 -43.34 2.58
N ASP A 12 20.52 -43.78 2.94
CA ASP A 12 19.29 -43.08 2.59
C ASP A 12 18.83 -41.97 3.56
N MET A 13 19.64 -41.62 4.56
CA MET A 13 19.40 -40.44 5.41
C MET A 13 20.30 -39.24 5.12
N VAL A 14 21.23 -39.35 4.16
CA VAL A 14 22.12 -38.23 3.77
C VAL A 14 21.54 -37.42 2.59
N SER A 15 20.51 -37.92 1.91
CA SER A 15 19.84 -37.22 0.80
C SER A 15 18.95 -36.06 1.26
N SER A 16 18.44 -36.10 2.50
CA SER A 16 17.63 -35.02 3.09
C SER A 16 18.45 -33.85 3.65
N GLN A 17 19.77 -34.03 3.83
CA GLN A 17 20.68 -32.97 4.32
C GLN A 17 21.67 -32.45 3.27
N ARG A 18 21.74 -33.07 2.08
CA ARG A 18 22.59 -32.65 0.95
C ARG A 18 21.86 -32.04 -0.25
N LYS A 19 20.60 -31.62 -0.07
CA LYS A 19 19.97 -30.59 -0.92
C LYS A 19 20.19 -29.18 -0.35
N ARG A 20 21.29 -28.93 0.36
CA ARG A 20 21.92 -27.60 0.36
C ARG A 20 22.54 -27.37 -1.02
N ARG A 21 21.70 -27.21 -2.04
CA ARG A 21 22.10 -26.51 -3.24
C ARG A 21 22.47 -25.11 -2.74
N ARG A 22 23.77 -24.83 -2.71
CA ARG A 22 24.25 -23.47 -2.91
C ARG A 22 23.63 -23.07 -4.24
N PHE A 23 22.49 -22.38 -4.20
CA PHE A 23 22.01 -21.65 -5.34
C PHE A 23 23.15 -20.69 -5.70
N HIS A 24 23.87 -21.02 -6.78
CA HIS A 24 24.63 -20.01 -7.50
C HIS A 24 23.62 -18.92 -7.86
N ASN A 25 24.02 -17.66 -7.63
CA ASN A 25 23.32 -16.39 -7.86
C ASN A 25 22.47 -16.33 -9.14
N GLU A 26 21.41 -17.10 -9.22
CA GLU A 26 20.23 -16.80 -10.01
C GLU A 26 19.31 -16.05 -9.04
N ASP A 27 18.91 -14.84 -9.42
CA ASP A 27 18.01 -14.02 -8.63
C ASP A 27 16.70 -14.78 -8.45
N VAL A 28 16.46 -15.26 -7.23
CA VAL A 28 15.22 -15.98 -6.89
C VAL A 28 14.03 -15.06 -7.17
N THR A 29 13.10 -15.48 -8.03
CA THR A 29 11.94 -14.66 -8.40
C THR A 29 10.79 -14.80 -7.41
N VAL A 30 9.79 -13.91 -7.47
CA VAL A 30 8.61 -13.98 -6.59
C VAL A 30 7.85 -15.30 -6.79
N GLU A 31 7.73 -15.75 -8.04
CA GLU A 31 7.05 -17.00 -8.43
C GLU A 31 7.76 -18.22 -7.84
N GLN A 32 9.09 -18.25 -7.89
CA GLN A 32 9.88 -19.31 -7.28
C GLN A 32 9.69 -19.36 -5.76
N VAL A 33 9.59 -18.20 -5.10
CA VAL A 33 9.32 -18.16 -3.65
C VAL A 33 7.93 -18.69 -3.31
N GLU A 34 6.93 -18.42 -4.15
CA GLU A 34 5.58 -18.98 -4.00
C GLU A 34 5.56 -20.50 -4.18
N GLU A 35 6.28 -21.03 -5.18
CA GLU A 35 6.42 -22.48 -5.42
C GLU A 35 7.15 -23.22 -4.29
N LEU A 36 8.06 -22.56 -3.58
CA LEU A 36 8.76 -23.13 -2.42
C LEU A 36 7.81 -23.40 -1.23
N GLY A 37 6.61 -22.81 -1.22
CA GLY A 37 5.63 -23.00 -0.15
C GLY A 37 6.06 -22.45 1.22
N ILE A 38 7.06 -21.56 1.24
CA ILE A 38 7.58 -20.96 2.48
C ILE A 38 6.77 -19.74 2.94
N LEU A 39 5.95 -19.21 2.05
CA LEU A 39 5.06 -18.09 2.32
C LEU A 39 3.71 -18.60 2.81
N ARG A 40 3.13 -17.92 3.79
CA ARG A 40 1.72 -18.19 4.14
C ARG A 40 0.82 -17.82 2.97
N GLU A 41 -0.24 -18.58 2.79
CA GLU A 41 -1.33 -18.20 1.92
C GLU A 41 -2.07 -16.99 2.52
N VAL A 42 -2.35 -15.99 1.68
CA VAL A 42 -3.04 -14.77 2.08
C VAL A 42 -4.15 -14.51 1.08
N ASP A 43 -5.40 -14.68 1.50
CA ASP A 43 -6.53 -14.26 0.68
C ASP A 43 -6.71 -12.73 0.76
N PRO A 44 -6.53 -11.99 -0.36
CA PRO A 44 -6.67 -10.54 -0.38
C PRO A 44 -8.09 -10.07 -0.03
N ARG A 45 -9.13 -10.89 -0.31
CA ARG A 45 -10.52 -10.57 0.03
C ARG A 45 -10.77 -10.58 1.52
N VAL A 46 -10.19 -11.54 2.23
CA VAL A 46 -10.28 -11.61 3.69
C VAL A 46 -9.60 -10.39 4.33
N ILE A 47 -8.46 -9.95 3.78
CA ILE A 47 -7.79 -8.75 4.27
C ILE A 47 -8.60 -7.49 3.99
N ALA A 48 -9.11 -7.33 2.77
CA ALA A 48 -9.95 -6.19 2.40
C ALA A 48 -11.17 -6.10 3.33
N GLN A 49 -11.89 -7.22 3.54
CA GLN A 49 -13.05 -7.25 4.43
C GLN A 49 -12.68 -6.87 5.87
N LYS A 50 -11.58 -7.43 6.42
CA LYS A 50 -11.11 -7.06 7.76
C LYS A 50 -10.83 -5.56 7.89
N LEU A 51 -10.23 -4.94 6.87
CA LEU A 51 -9.96 -3.50 6.88
C LEU A 51 -11.25 -2.67 6.82
N ILE A 52 -12.28 -3.14 6.10
CA ILE A 52 -13.62 -2.53 6.10
C ILE A 52 -14.24 -2.65 7.49
N ASP A 53 -14.24 -3.85 8.09
CA ASP A 53 -14.81 -4.12 9.42
C ASP A 53 -14.11 -3.31 10.53
N GLU A 54 -12.81 -3.04 10.37
CA GLU A 54 -12.00 -2.18 11.26
C GLU A 54 -12.22 -0.67 11.01
N GLY A 55 -13.08 -0.28 10.07
CA GLY A 55 -13.35 1.12 9.72
C GLY A 55 -12.16 1.82 9.07
N LYS A 56 -11.30 1.08 8.36
CA LYS A 56 -10.11 1.62 7.68
C LYS A 56 -10.40 2.04 6.25
N ALA A 57 -11.45 1.52 5.62
CA ALA A 57 -11.93 1.91 4.29
C ALA A 57 -13.17 2.81 4.41
N GLY A 58 -13.40 3.70 3.43
CA GLY A 58 -14.48 4.68 3.51
C GLY A 58 -14.20 5.70 4.63
N TRP A 59 -13.60 6.83 4.30
CA TRP A 59 -13.08 7.78 5.28
C TRP A 59 -13.68 9.17 5.11
N GLU A 60 -14.14 9.75 6.21
CA GLU A 60 -14.58 11.14 6.28
C GLU A 60 -13.63 12.00 7.13
N PRO A 61 -13.46 13.29 6.78
CA PRO A 61 -12.67 14.22 7.57
C PRO A 61 -13.26 14.41 8.97
N ALA A 62 -12.40 14.41 9.98
CA ALA A 62 -12.82 14.69 11.35
C ALA A 62 -12.81 16.20 11.59
N ASP A 63 -13.93 16.75 12.08
CA ASP A 63 -14.10 18.20 12.31
C ASP A 63 -13.11 18.78 13.32
N TRP A 64 -12.66 17.98 14.29
CA TRP A 64 -11.69 18.38 15.30
C TRP A 64 -10.24 18.36 14.81
N ARG A 65 -9.96 17.78 13.63
CA ARG A 65 -8.61 17.75 13.06
C ARG A 65 -8.32 18.99 12.24
N ASN A 66 -7.04 19.34 12.14
CA ASN A 66 -6.59 20.39 11.25
C ASN A 66 -7.02 20.05 9.80
N PRO A 67 -7.67 20.97 9.07
CA PRO A 67 -8.07 20.75 7.68
C PRO A 67 -6.92 20.28 6.77
N MET A 68 -5.70 20.75 7.03
CA MET A 68 -4.51 20.32 6.29
C MET A 68 -4.15 18.85 6.56
N GLU A 69 -4.35 18.37 7.78
CA GLU A 69 -4.14 16.95 8.11
C GLU A 69 -5.22 16.07 7.48
N ASN A 70 -6.47 16.54 7.45
CA ASN A 70 -7.56 15.86 6.76
C ASN A 70 -7.28 15.77 5.25
N LEU A 71 -6.81 16.86 4.63
CA LEU A 71 -6.36 16.84 3.25
C LEU A 71 -5.22 15.84 3.03
N GLY A 72 -4.15 15.91 3.82
CA GLY A 72 -3.03 14.97 3.70
C GLY A 72 -3.49 13.52 3.78
N ASN A 73 -4.39 13.20 4.71
CA ASN A 73 -4.96 11.85 4.84
C ASN A 73 -5.82 11.43 3.64
N LEU A 74 -6.65 12.34 3.11
CA LEU A 74 -7.44 12.11 1.90
C LEU A 74 -6.51 11.75 0.74
N PHE A 75 -5.47 12.54 0.52
CA PHE A 75 -4.53 12.33 -0.57
C PHE A 75 -3.69 11.08 -0.41
N ASP A 76 -3.14 10.83 0.78
CA ASP A 76 -2.38 9.61 1.05
C ASP A 76 -3.15 8.35 0.64
N ARG A 77 -4.46 8.35 0.92
CA ARG A 77 -5.33 7.22 0.61
C ARG A 77 -5.74 7.19 -0.85
N TYR A 78 -6.15 8.34 -1.40
CA TYR A 78 -6.63 8.44 -2.76
C TYR A 78 -5.52 8.23 -3.80
N THR A 79 -4.32 8.70 -3.49
CA THR A 79 -3.11 8.56 -4.32
C THR A 79 -2.28 7.32 -3.99
N LEU A 80 -2.74 6.52 -3.02
CA LEU A 80 -1.99 5.39 -2.47
C LEU A 80 -0.55 5.74 -2.02
N GLY A 81 -0.31 6.99 -1.62
CA GLY A 81 1.00 7.47 -1.23
C GLY A 81 1.98 7.67 -2.40
N GLN A 82 1.51 7.66 -3.66
CA GLN A 82 2.30 8.01 -4.84
C GLN A 82 2.42 9.52 -5.08
N GLY A 83 2.04 10.36 -4.09
CA GLY A 83 2.10 11.82 -4.17
C GLY A 83 3.53 12.39 -4.30
N SER A 84 4.19 12.16 -5.43
CA SER A 84 5.40 12.87 -5.87
C SER A 84 5.08 14.11 -6.70
N LEU A 85 3.80 14.34 -7.05
CA LEU A 85 3.38 15.61 -7.62
C LEU A 85 3.04 16.55 -6.47
N PRO A 86 3.81 17.64 -6.28
CA PRO A 86 3.60 18.55 -5.18
C PRO A 86 2.21 19.16 -5.28
N PHE A 87 1.51 19.18 -4.15
CA PHE A 87 0.44 20.12 -3.89
C PHE A 87 0.92 21.52 -4.26
N THR A 88 0.60 22.02 -5.45
CA THR A 88 0.67 23.45 -5.68
C THR A 88 -0.66 24.03 -5.25
N ILE A 89 -0.70 24.50 -3.99
CA ILE A 89 -1.52 25.67 -3.69
C ILE A 89 -0.87 26.80 -4.50
N ASP A 90 -1.25 26.92 -5.76
CA ASP A 90 -0.82 28.02 -6.62
C ASP A 90 -1.51 29.27 -6.11
N VAL A 91 -0.79 30.05 -5.31
CA VAL A 91 -1.18 31.42 -4.97
C VAL A 91 -0.94 32.28 -6.22
N ALA A 92 -1.80 32.13 -7.22
CA ALA A 92 -1.89 33.10 -8.28
C ALA A 92 -2.63 34.31 -7.70
N VAL A 93 -1.92 35.43 -7.52
CA VAL A 93 -2.55 36.72 -7.20
C VAL A 93 -3.26 37.21 -8.44
N VAL A 94 -4.44 36.64 -8.73
CA VAL A 94 -5.35 37.19 -9.73
C VAL A 94 -6.18 38.23 -8.99
N SER A 95 -5.86 39.51 -9.20
CA SER A 95 -6.59 40.64 -8.61
C SER A 95 -6.61 40.66 -7.06
N GLY A 96 -5.56 40.17 -6.39
CA GLY A 96 -5.45 40.22 -4.93
C GLY A 96 -6.04 39.03 -4.17
N ASN A 97 -6.42 37.94 -4.85
CA ASN A 97 -6.96 36.73 -4.24
C ASN A 97 -5.91 35.61 -4.13
N PHE A 98 -5.94 34.85 -3.03
CA PHE A 98 -5.27 33.55 -2.91
C PHE A 98 -6.19 32.51 -3.50
N VAL A 99 -5.72 31.78 -4.50
CA VAL A 99 -6.38 30.60 -5.05
C VAL A 99 -5.75 29.37 -4.42
N ALA A 100 -6.56 28.46 -3.89
CA ALA A 100 -6.11 27.11 -3.58
C ALA A 100 -6.80 26.17 -4.55
N SER A 101 -6.08 25.80 -5.60
CA SER A 101 -6.53 24.80 -6.54
C SER A 101 -6.10 23.42 -6.07
N LEU A 102 -7.06 22.50 -6.00
CA LEU A 102 -6.70 21.10 -6.03
C LEU A 102 -6.66 20.66 -7.49
N LYS A 103 -5.45 20.52 -8.02
CA LYS A 103 -5.23 19.79 -9.26
C LYS A 103 -5.27 18.30 -8.94
N THR A 104 -6.48 17.74 -8.86
CA THR A 104 -6.62 16.28 -8.98
C THR A 104 -6.40 15.89 -10.42
N CYS A 105 -5.91 14.69 -10.63
CA CYS A 105 -5.66 14.16 -11.96
C CYS A 105 -6.93 13.87 -12.78
N LEU A 106 -8.12 14.10 -12.22
CA LEU A 106 -9.40 13.58 -12.71
C LEU A 106 -10.41 14.65 -13.08
N SER A 107 -9.99 15.91 -13.07
CA SER A 107 -10.76 16.93 -13.75
C SER A 107 -9.80 17.99 -14.26
N GLN A 108 -10.03 18.45 -15.48
CA GLN A 108 -9.58 19.77 -15.93
C GLN A 108 -10.26 20.90 -15.12
N ASP A 109 -11.05 20.56 -14.09
CA ASP A 109 -11.78 21.51 -13.27
C ASP A 109 -10.89 22.01 -12.14
N GLU A 110 -10.55 23.28 -12.24
CA GLU A 110 -9.83 24.03 -11.24
C GLU A 110 -10.82 24.38 -10.10
N TYR A 111 -10.71 23.72 -8.95
CA TYR A 111 -11.47 24.14 -7.77
C TYR A 111 -10.85 25.41 -7.20
N VAL A 112 -11.32 26.57 -7.67
CA VAL A 112 -10.80 27.90 -7.29
C VAL A 112 -11.49 28.39 -6.02
N GLY A 113 -10.83 28.26 -4.87
CA GLY A 113 -11.20 29.05 -3.69
C GLY A 113 -10.44 30.37 -3.69
N SER A 114 -11.10 31.51 -3.94
CA SER A 114 -10.47 32.84 -3.93
C SER A 114 -10.71 33.56 -2.60
N TYR A 115 -9.66 34.03 -1.92
CA TYR A 115 -9.83 34.90 -0.74
C TYR A 115 -8.75 35.99 -0.64
N HIS A 116 -9.14 37.17 -0.16
CA HIS A 116 -8.22 38.30 0.01
C HIS A 116 -7.27 38.08 1.19
N THR A 117 -6.00 38.45 0.98
CA THR A 117 -4.87 38.54 1.93
C THR A 117 -5.24 38.58 3.43
N GLU A 118 -5.20 37.41 4.09
CA GLU A 118 -5.20 37.27 5.56
C GLU A 118 -4.40 36.03 6.01
N PRO A 119 -3.88 36.00 7.25
CA PRO A 119 -3.42 34.76 7.87
C PRO A 119 -4.52 33.70 7.81
N HIS A 120 -4.18 32.44 7.55
CA HIS A 120 -5.09 31.27 7.46
C HIS A 120 -5.81 31.00 6.13
N ALA A 121 -5.56 31.75 5.04
CA ALA A 121 -6.18 31.49 3.73
C ALA A 121 -6.09 30.02 3.24
N LYS A 122 -4.96 29.34 3.48
CA LYS A 122 -4.77 27.90 3.14
C LYS A 122 -5.72 26.98 3.90
N GLN A 123 -6.04 27.30 5.17
CA GLN A 123 -6.93 26.48 5.99
C GLN A 123 -8.39 26.64 5.56
N GLU A 124 -8.81 27.85 5.19
CA GLU A 124 -10.17 28.09 4.69
C GLU A 124 -10.40 27.44 3.32
N ALA A 125 -9.40 27.51 2.43
CA ALA A 125 -9.39 26.75 1.20
C ALA A 125 -9.56 25.23 1.43
N ALA A 126 -8.79 24.66 2.34
CA ALA A 126 -8.88 23.24 2.70
C ALA A 126 -10.27 22.86 3.23
N LYS A 127 -10.86 23.71 4.09
CA LYS A 127 -12.22 23.53 4.59
C LYS A 127 -13.25 23.58 3.47
N SER A 128 -13.12 24.54 2.55
CA SER A 128 -14.02 24.67 1.40
C SER A 128 -13.96 23.42 0.52
N PHE A 129 -12.75 22.92 0.24
CA PHE A 129 -12.54 21.71 -0.53
C PHE A 129 -13.22 20.48 0.12
N LEU A 130 -13.00 20.25 1.41
CA LEU A 130 -13.61 19.12 2.14
C LEU A 130 -15.15 19.25 2.26
N ARG A 131 -15.69 20.45 2.09
CA ARG A 131 -17.14 20.71 2.09
C ARG A 131 -17.80 20.53 0.72
N ASP A 132 -17.01 20.46 -0.35
CA ASP A 132 -17.52 20.33 -1.71
C ASP A 132 -18.37 19.04 -1.87
N PRO A 133 -19.59 19.14 -2.43
CA PRO A 133 -20.48 17.98 -2.57
C PRO A 133 -19.93 16.85 -3.43
N ASN A 134 -19.11 17.13 -4.43
CA ASN A 134 -18.49 16.11 -5.27
C ASN A 134 -17.33 15.43 -4.56
N VAL A 135 -16.52 16.19 -3.81
CA VAL A 135 -15.46 15.64 -2.96
C VAL A 135 -16.03 14.71 -1.89
N LYS A 136 -17.14 15.10 -1.26
CA LYS A 136 -17.81 14.27 -0.24
C LYS A 136 -18.27 12.91 -0.76
N LYS A 137 -18.64 12.80 -2.05
CA LYS A 137 -19.01 11.52 -2.66
C LYS A 137 -17.83 10.54 -2.70
N LEU A 138 -16.60 11.04 -2.70
CA LEU A 138 -15.40 10.20 -2.73
C LEU A 138 -15.12 9.53 -1.39
N PHE A 139 -15.48 10.16 -0.27
CA PHE A 139 -15.13 9.69 1.07
C PHE A 139 -15.48 8.23 1.34
N GLY A 140 -16.70 7.81 0.98
CA GLY A 140 -17.15 6.42 1.12
C GLY A 140 -16.50 5.43 0.15
N LEU A 141 -15.81 5.93 -0.88
CA LEU A 141 -15.20 5.15 -1.95
C LEU A 141 -13.67 5.07 -1.83
N ILE A 142 -13.06 5.65 -0.80
CA ILE A 142 -11.60 5.69 -0.68
C ILE A 142 -11.08 4.48 0.10
N PRO A 143 -10.07 3.74 -0.44
CA PRO A 143 -9.54 2.58 0.24
C PRO A 143 -8.68 2.96 1.48
N PRO A 144 -8.27 1.97 2.28
CA PRO A 144 -7.33 2.16 3.39
C PRO A 144 -5.96 2.69 2.93
N LYS A 145 -5.18 3.24 3.87
CA LYS A 145 -3.78 3.61 3.58
C LYS A 145 -2.96 2.36 3.26
N GLN A 146 -1.97 2.49 2.37
CA GLN A 146 -1.00 1.40 2.11
C GLN A 146 -0.31 0.91 3.38
N GLY A 147 -0.07 1.79 4.37
CA GLY A 147 0.48 1.38 5.67
C GLY A 147 -0.42 0.39 6.41
N ASP A 148 -1.74 0.61 6.40
CA ASP A 148 -2.70 -0.29 7.04
C ASP A 148 -2.74 -1.65 6.32
N ILE A 149 -2.72 -1.64 4.98
CA ILE A 149 -2.65 -2.87 4.16
C ILE A 149 -1.34 -3.61 4.45
N ARG A 150 -0.21 -2.90 4.41
CA ARG A 150 1.13 -3.44 4.65
C ARG A 150 1.21 -4.17 5.99
N HIS A 151 0.61 -3.63 7.05
CA HIS A 151 0.58 -4.29 8.36
C HIS A 151 -0.13 -5.66 8.34
N LYS A 152 -1.05 -5.91 7.39
CA LYS A 152 -1.74 -7.20 7.24
C LYS A 152 -0.99 -8.19 6.33
N VAL A 153 -0.31 -7.69 5.29
CA VAL A 153 0.37 -8.53 4.28
C VAL A 153 1.87 -8.73 4.53
N VAL A 154 2.42 -8.15 5.59
CA VAL A 154 3.84 -8.23 5.94
C VAL A 154 4.35 -9.67 6.08
N LEU A 155 5.64 -9.87 5.79
CA LEU A 155 6.36 -11.09 6.10
C LEU A 155 6.67 -11.16 7.61
N TYR A 156 6.20 -12.20 8.28
CA TYR A 156 6.47 -12.41 9.71
C TYR A 156 7.89 -12.94 9.90
N THR A 157 8.36 -12.94 11.14
CA THR A 157 9.74 -13.35 11.49
C THR A 157 10.09 -14.74 10.94
N GLU A 158 9.14 -15.68 10.95
CA GLU A 158 9.35 -17.04 10.45
C GLU A 158 9.49 -17.09 8.93
N GLU A 159 8.60 -16.42 8.18
CA GLU A 159 8.71 -16.31 6.71
C GLU A 159 9.99 -15.58 6.30
N LYS A 160 10.41 -14.54 7.04
CA LYS A 160 11.65 -13.82 6.77
C LYS A 160 12.88 -14.72 6.93
N ARG A 161 12.92 -15.51 8.01
CA ARG A 161 13.99 -16.48 8.24
C ARG A 161 14.02 -17.56 7.16
N ALA A 162 12.86 -18.10 6.80
CA ALA A 162 12.76 -19.06 5.71
C ALA A 162 13.27 -18.44 4.39
N CYS A 163 12.81 -17.25 4.03
CA CYS A 163 13.31 -16.52 2.86
C CYS A 163 14.85 -16.39 2.89
N GLU A 164 15.45 -16.03 4.02
CA GLU A 164 16.91 -15.94 4.17
C GLU A 164 17.60 -17.33 4.01
N ASP A 165 17.03 -18.39 4.58
CA ASP A 165 17.54 -19.76 4.46
C ASP A 165 17.52 -20.29 3.02
N PHE A 166 16.55 -19.83 2.22
CA PHE A 166 16.41 -20.16 0.80
C PHE A 166 17.13 -19.17 -0.13
N GLY A 167 17.85 -18.17 0.41
CA GLY A 167 18.62 -17.21 -0.39
C GLY A 167 17.80 -16.08 -1.03
N VAL A 168 16.57 -15.86 -0.58
CA VAL A 168 15.68 -14.81 -1.07
C VAL A 168 16.16 -13.43 -0.59
N THR A 169 16.53 -12.58 -1.53
CA THR A 169 17.05 -11.23 -1.22
C THR A 169 15.97 -10.32 -0.62
N ARG A 170 16.40 -9.28 0.10
CA ARG A 170 15.49 -8.23 0.61
C ARG A 170 14.70 -7.52 -0.50
N VAL A 171 15.27 -7.42 -1.70
CA VAL A 171 14.58 -6.83 -2.85
C VAL A 171 13.37 -7.69 -3.22
N VAL A 172 13.55 -9.00 -3.33
CA VAL A 172 12.47 -9.95 -3.64
C VAL A 172 11.44 -10.00 -2.52
N GLN A 173 11.88 -9.99 -1.25
CA GLN A 173 10.97 -9.88 -0.10
C GLN A 173 10.08 -8.63 -0.16
N ASN A 174 10.65 -7.48 -0.57
CA ASN A 174 9.88 -6.25 -0.77
C ASN A 174 8.92 -6.36 -1.96
N LEU A 175 9.31 -7.02 -3.04
CA LEU A 175 8.44 -7.29 -4.18
C LEU A 175 7.25 -8.18 -3.81
N ILE A 176 7.45 -9.22 -2.99
CA ILE A 176 6.38 -10.06 -2.45
C ILE A 176 5.36 -9.22 -1.68
N VAL A 177 5.83 -8.37 -0.76
CA VAL A 177 4.93 -7.50 0.02
C VAL A 177 4.20 -6.52 -0.90
N ARG A 178 4.88 -5.96 -1.90
CA ARG A 178 4.27 -5.07 -2.89
C ARG A 178 3.18 -5.78 -3.70
N LYS A 179 3.47 -6.97 -4.23
CA LYS A 179 2.48 -7.81 -4.94
C LYS A 179 1.25 -8.06 -4.08
N ARG A 180 1.43 -8.48 -2.81
CA ARG A 180 0.31 -8.68 -1.88
C ARG A 180 -0.48 -7.40 -1.59
N ILE A 181 0.16 -6.23 -1.54
CA ILE A 181 -0.54 -4.94 -1.42
C ILE A 181 -1.38 -4.70 -2.69
N ASP A 182 -0.79 -4.88 -3.87
CA ASP A 182 -1.45 -4.68 -5.16
C ASP A 182 -2.65 -5.63 -5.32
N ASP A 183 -2.55 -6.88 -4.87
CA ASP A 183 -3.65 -7.85 -4.87
C ASP A 183 -4.82 -7.41 -3.97
N VAL A 184 -4.55 -6.92 -2.76
CA VAL A 184 -5.58 -6.38 -1.86
C VAL A 184 -6.22 -5.13 -2.45
N LEU A 185 -5.42 -4.26 -3.08
CA LEU A 185 -5.92 -3.06 -3.73
C LEU A 185 -6.82 -3.39 -4.93
N ALA A 186 -6.46 -4.40 -5.74
CA ALA A 186 -7.31 -4.87 -6.83
C ALA A 186 -8.68 -5.35 -6.31
N VAL A 187 -8.73 -6.02 -5.16
CA VAL A 187 -10.00 -6.38 -4.52
C VAL A 187 -10.81 -5.15 -4.09
N PHE A 188 -10.16 -4.13 -3.51
CA PHE A 188 -10.85 -2.88 -3.18
C PHE A 188 -11.45 -2.22 -4.43
N HIS A 189 -10.73 -2.23 -5.55
CA HIS A 189 -11.24 -1.75 -6.82
C HIS A 189 -12.47 -2.54 -7.29
N ASP A 190 -12.42 -3.88 -7.24
CA ASP A 190 -13.57 -4.74 -7.58
C ASP A 190 -14.78 -4.51 -6.66
N MET A 191 -14.54 -4.11 -5.41
CA MET A 191 -15.58 -3.72 -4.44
C MET A 191 -16.14 -2.30 -4.68
N GLY A 192 -15.62 -1.56 -5.65
CA GLY A 192 -16.07 -0.22 -6.02
C GLY A 192 -15.33 0.94 -5.34
N TYR A 193 -14.23 0.67 -4.63
CA TYR A 193 -13.35 1.72 -4.10
C TYR A 193 -12.46 2.28 -5.21
N ARG A 194 -12.12 3.58 -5.12
CA ARG A 194 -11.42 4.33 -6.16
C ARG A 194 -10.13 4.97 -5.66
N THR A 195 -9.16 5.06 -6.56
CA THR A 195 -7.88 5.74 -6.39
C THR A 195 -7.53 6.47 -7.68
N ASP A 196 -6.64 7.46 -7.61
CA ASP A 196 -6.17 8.17 -8.80
C ASP A 196 -5.54 7.22 -9.83
N VAL A 197 -4.77 6.23 -9.39
CA VAL A 197 -4.09 5.23 -10.22
C VAL A 197 -5.06 4.52 -11.18
N TRP A 198 -6.26 4.21 -10.70
CA TRP A 198 -7.27 3.52 -11.51
C TRP A 198 -8.12 4.47 -12.34
N ASP A 199 -8.39 5.65 -11.78
CA ASP A 199 -9.24 6.64 -12.42
C ASP A 199 -8.56 7.28 -13.65
N PHE A 200 -7.22 7.24 -13.76
CA PHE A 200 -6.46 7.67 -14.94
C PHE A 200 -6.61 6.77 -16.19
N ASN A 201 -7.09 5.53 -16.02
CA ASN A 201 -7.18 4.55 -17.10
C ASN A 201 -8.56 4.48 -17.77
N VAL A 202 -9.39 5.51 -17.59
CA VAL A 202 -10.76 5.60 -18.16
C VAL A 202 -10.85 6.72 -19.18
#